data_AF-A0A9R1N5N9-F1
#
_entry.id   AF-A0A9R1N5N9-F1
#
_cell.length_a   1.000
_cell.length_b   1.000
_cell.length_c   1.000
_cell.angle_alpha   90.00
_cell.angle_beta   90.00
_cell.angle_gamma   90.00
#
_symmetry.space_group_name_H-M   'P 1'
#
loop_
_entity.id
_entity.type
_entity.pdbx_description
1 polymer ?
#
loop_
_entity_poly.entity_id
_entity_poly.type
_entity_poly.pdbx_seq_one_letter_code
_entity_poly.pdbx_strand_id
1 'polypeptide(L)'
;MAKEPSAKRHHAETSDKRSNLIDIKVPGEKRNYTRTLKGVELHGKETLEIVCTSELDKADEVISRLWRKLGGRPKRLTDMLQHDKLFTFAGFSIESDKEKLKLSGMEINPNKFIDIQRKWRVPYTGKEYDSLTDVATSVIHPFYKGMKNKINTQEDYKLWGTSELLDNLIEYAGVDAYATYKSWFMIDYITDGSEFAKEREANNFNDHPYCPF
;
A
#
# COMPACT_ATOMS: atom_id res chain seq x y z
N MET A 1 -66.34 -50.54 -31.25
CA MET A 1 -66.28 -49.15 -30.73
C MET A 1 -64.93 -48.96 -30.04
N ALA A 2 -64.05 -48.18 -30.65
CA ALA A 2 -62.72 -47.86 -30.12
C ALA A 2 -62.59 -46.33 -30.07
N LYS A 3 -62.24 -45.80 -28.90
CA LYS A 3 -62.04 -44.37 -28.63
C LYS A 3 -60.65 -43.97 -29.11
N GLU A 4 -60.58 -42.97 -29.98
CA GLU A 4 -59.36 -42.28 -30.37
C GLU A 4 -59.03 -41.19 -29.34
N PRO A 5 -57.80 -41.08 -28.80
CA PRO A 5 -57.43 -39.99 -27.91
C PRO A 5 -56.80 -38.83 -28.68
N SER A 6 -57.43 -37.67 -28.50
CA SER A 6 -57.04 -36.33 -28.97
C SER A 6 -55.61 -35.96 -28.58
N ALA A 7 -54.83 -35.51 -29.57
CA ALA A 7 -53.48 -34.98 -29.41
C ALA A 7 -53.51 -33.61 -28.71
N LYS A 8 -53.10 -33.56 -27.43
CA LYS A 8 -52.78 -32.30 -26.75
C LYS A 8 -51.40 -31.82 -27.21
N ARG A 9 -51.37 -30.76 -28.03
CA ARG A 9 -50.15 -29.99 -28.29
C ARG A 9 -49.85 -29.14 -27.07
N HIS A 10 -48.77 -29.46 -26.37
CA HIS A 10 -48.20 -28.56 -25.37
C HIS A 10 -47.47 -27.43 -26.12
N HIS A 11 -48.11 -26.26 -26.20
CA HIS A 11 -47.40 -25.02 -26.47
C HIS A 11 -46.55 -24.72 -25.23
N ALA A 12 -45.25 -25.03 -25.30
CA ALA A 12 -44.28 -24.47 -24.38
C ALA A 12 -44.03 -23.02 -24.80
N GLU A 13 -44.68 -22.08 -24.11
CA GLU A 13 -44.26 -20.69 -24.12
C GLU A 13 -42.83 -20.64 -23.55
N THR A 14 -41.84 -20.40 -24.40
CA THR A 14 -40.50 -20.02 -23.94
C THR A 14 -40.62 -18.65 -23.30
N SER A 15 -40.89 -18.61 -21.98
CA SER A 15 -40.79 -17.37 -21.23
C SER A 15 -39.35 -16.92 -21.32
N ASP A 16 -39.14 -15.79 -21.99
CA ASP A 16 -37.88 -15.09 -22.16
C ASP A 16 -37.43 -14.52 -20.80
N LYS A 17 -37.12 -15.43 -19.87
CA LYS A 17 -36.45 -15.11 -18.63
C LYS A 17 -34.99 -14.96 -18.99
N ARG A 18 -34.60 -13.75 -19.39
CA ARG A 18 -33.28 -13.21 -19.04
C ARG A 18 -33.21 -13.20 -17.51
N SER A 19 -33.02 -14.37 -16.92
CA SER A 19 -32.54 -14.50 -15.56
C SER A 19 -31.27 -13.68 -15.51
N ASN A 20 -31.20 -12.77 -14.54
CA ASN A 20 -29.99 -12.08 -14.13
C ASN A 20 -28.85 -13.10 -14.16
N LEU A 21 -28.06 -13.07 -15.23
CA LEU A 21 -26.80 -13.78 -15.30
C LEU A 21 -25.95 -13.08 -14.24
N ILE A 22 -25.97 -13.63 -13.03
CA ILE A 22 -24.86 -13.50 -12.12
C ILE A 22 -23.69 -13.98 -12.96
N ASP A 23 -22.85 -13.04 -13.37
CA ASP A 23 -21.69 -13.30 -14.18
C ASP A 23 -20.84 -14.30 -13.39
N ILE A 24 -20.92 -15.58 -13.76
CA ILE A 24 -20.27 -16.66 -13.02
C ILE A 24 -18.79 -16.42 -13.23
N LYS A 25 -18.08 -15.94 -12.19
CA LYS A 25 -16.64 -15.71 -12.20
C LYS A 25 -15.95 -17.00 -12.63
N VAL A 26 -15.47 -17.06 -13.88
CA VAL A 26 -14.65 -18.17 -14.37
C VAL A 26 -13.29 -18.07 -13.67
N PRO A 27 -12.87 -19.08 -12.89
CA PRO A 27 -11.55 -19.06 -12.27
C PRO A 27 -10.46 -19.01 -13.35
N GLY A 28 -9.69 -17.92 -13.38
CA GLY A 28 -8.54 -17.75 -14.29
C GLY A 28 -8.64 -16.60 -15.29
N GLU A 29 -9.82 -16.00 -15.48
CA GLU A 29 -9.95 -14.81 -16.33
C GLU A 29 -9.46 -13.58 -15.54
N LYS A 30 -8.24 -13.09 -15.85
CA LYS A 30 -7.71 -11.84 -15.28
C LYS A 30 -8.49 -10.67 -15.85
N ARG A 31 -9.58 -10.29 -15.17
CA ARG A 31 -10.32 -9.08 -15.50
C ARG A 31 -9.53 -7.86 -15.02
N ASN A 32 -9.46 -6.85 -15.87
CA ASN A 32 -9.00 -5.53 -15.47
C ASN A 32 -9.89 -5.03 -14.32
N TYR A 33 -9.29 -4.59 -13.23
CA TYR A 33 -10.02 -4.04 -12.10
C TYR A 33 -9.29 -2.83 -11.55
N THR A 34 -10.07 -1.83 -11.17
CA THR A 34 -9.61 -0.65 -10.46
C THR A 34 -10.59 -0.36 -9.33
N ARG A 35 -10.07 -0.22 -8.11
CA ARG A 35 -10.85 0.05 -6.91
C ARG A 35 -10.23 1.23 -6.17
N THR A 36 -11.05 2.19 -5.77
CA THR A 36 -10.60 3.39 -5.06
C THR A 36 -11.30 3.48 -3.71
N LEU A 37 -10.51 3.49 -2.63
CA LEU A 37 -10.98 3.78 -1.29
C LEU A 37 -10.63 5.22 -0.95
N LYS A 38 -11.60 5.98 -0.43
CA LYS A 38 -11.40 7.37 0.00
C LYS A 38 -11.81 7.50 1.45
N GLY A 39 -11.15 8.39 2.19
CA GLY A 39 -11.50 8.65 3.58
C GLY A 39 -11.09 7.51 4.51
N VAL A 40 -10.11 6.69 4.12
CA VAL A 40 -9.58 5.64 5.01
C VAL A 40 -8.90 6.32 6.19
N GLU A 41 -9.46 6.16 7.38
CA GLU A 41 -9.04 6.88 8.58
C GLU A 41 -7.66 6.42 9.08
N LEU A 42 -6.87 7.40 9.49
CA LEU A 42 -5.60 7.22 10.17
C LEU A 42 -5.65 7.91 11.55
N HIS A 43 -4.59 7.72 12.33
CA HIS A 43 -4.38 8.52 13.52
C HIS A 43 -4.41 10.04 13.22
N GLY A 44 -4.98 10.85 14.12
CA GLY A 44 -4.91 12.31 14.02
C GLY A 44 -5.89 12.95 13.04
N LYS A 45 -6.97 12.25 12.65
CA LYS A 45 -7.95 12.69 11.63
C LYS A 45 -7.37 12.82 10.21
N GLU A 46 -6.17 12.31 9.98
CA GLU A 46 -5.63 12.14 8.63
C GLU A 46 -6.44 11.06 7.89
N THR A 47 -6.55 11.18 6.57
CA THR A 47 -7.24 10.16 5.74
C THR A 47 -6.44 9.84 4.48
N LEU A 48 -6.61 8.61 3.97
CA LEU A 48 -5.99 8.14 2.74
C LEU A 48 -6.98 8.00 1.58
N GLU A 49 -6.49 8.32 0.39
CA GLU A 49 -7.04 7.84 -0.89
C GLU A 49 -6.14 6.70 -1.38
N ILE A 50 -6.68 5.49 -1.48
CA ILE A 50 -5.98 4.30 -1.95
C ILE A 50 -6.56 3.91 -3.30
N VAL A 51 -5.70 3.77 -4.31
CA VAL A 51 -6.08 3.24 -5.62
C VAL A 51 -5.41 1.88 -5.81
N CYS A 52 -6.20 0.82 -5.87
CA CYS A 52 -5.76 -0.53 -6.19
C CYS A 52 -6.18 -0.85 -7.62
N THR A 53 -5.24 -1.28 -8.47
CA THR A 53 -5.54 -1.54 -9.88
C THR A 53 -4.68 -2.67 -10.43
N SER A 54 -5.24 -3.47 -11.33
CA SER A 54 -4.48 -4.40 -12.19
C SER A 54 -4.07 -3.75 -13.53
N GLU A 55 -4.46 -2.50 -13.78
CA GLU A 55 -4.24 -1.78 -15.03
C GLU A 55 -3.04 -0.85 -14.91
N LEU A 56 -1.96 -1.13 -15.66
CA LEU A 56 -0.74 -0.31 -15.62
C LEU A 56 -0.99 1.14 -16.03
N ASP A 57 -1.83 1.37 -17.05
CA ASP A 57 -2.20 2.73 -17.49
C ASP A 57 -2.89 3.53 -16.38
N LYS A 58 -3.68 2.87 -15.53
CA LYS A 58 -4.32 3.51 -14.39
C LYS A 58 -3.30 3.85 -13.30
N ALA A 59 -2.34 2.96 -13.05
CA ALA A 59 -1.24 3.26 -12.14
C ALA A 59 -0.43 4.48 -12.64
N ASP A 60 -0.10 4.52 -13.94
CA ASP A 60 0.59 5.63 -14.58
C ASP A 60 -0.18 6.95 -14.48
N GLU A 61 -1.51 6.92 -14.62
CA GLU A 61 -2.38 8.09 -14.42
C GLU A 61 -2.28 8.63 -13.00
N VAL A 62 -2.35 7.75 -12.00
CA VAL A 62 -2.25 8.12 -10.58
C VAL A 62 -0.88 8.70 -10.26
N ILE A 63 0.21 8.06 -10.71
CA ILE A 63 1.58 8.54 -10.55
C ILE A 63 1.74 9.91 -11.22
N SER A 64 1.28 10.05 -12.47
CA SER A 64 1.32 11.31 -13.21
C SER A 64 0.56 12.43 -12.50
N ARG A 65 -0.58 12.13 -11.88
CA ARG A 65 -1.35 13.08 -11.07
C ARG A 65 -0.56 13.55 -9.85
N LEU A 66 0.14 12.64 -9.16
CA LEU A 66 1.00 12.99 -8.03
C LEU A 66 2.16 13.90 -8.46
N TRP A 67 2.83 13.58 -9.57
CA TRP A 67 3.91 14.42 -10.11
C TRP A 67 3.46 15.83 -10.46
N ARG A 68 2.29 15.99 -11.08
CA ARG A 68 1.72 17.33 -11.37
C ARG A 68 1.50 18.15 -10.11
N LYS A 69 1.06 17.53 -9.00
CA LYS A 69 0.88 18.23 -7.71
C LYS A 69 2.22 18.69 -7.12
N LEU A 70 3.30 17.97 -7.38
CA LEU A 70 4.66 18.32 -6.96
C LEU A 70 5.35 19.31 -7.93
N GLY A 71 4.64 19.84 -8.93
CA GLY A 71 5.21 20.74 -9.95
C GLY A 71 6.14 20.05 -10.95
N GLY A 72 6.18 18.71 -10.94
CA GLY A 72 7.01 17.92 -11.84
C GLY A 72 6.30 17.51 -13.12
N ARG A 73 7.08 16.97 -14.07
CA ARG A 73 6.55 16.38 -15.30
C ARG A 73 5.90 15.02 -15.00
N PRO A 74 4.80 14.66 -15.68
CA PRO A 74 4.22 13.32 -15.59
C PRO A 74 5.26 12.23 -15.82
N LYS A 75 5.15 11.13 -15.06
CA LYS A 75 6.04 9.97 -15.12
C LYS A 75 5.21 8.69 -15.09
N ARG A 76 5.76 7.65 -15.71
CA ARG A 76 5.25 6.29 -15.57
C ARG A 76 5.70 5.69 -14.24
N LEU A 77 5.01 4.65 -13.79
CA LEU A 77 5.39 3.86 -12.62
C LEU A 77 6.83 3.32 -12.75
N THR A 78 7.17 2.76 -13.91
CA THR A 78 8.53 2.24 -14.17
C THR A 78 9.60 3.33 -14.12
N ASP A 79 9.32 4.51 -14.69
CA ASP A 79 10.23 5.66 -14.60
C ASP A 79 10.42 6.12 -13.15
N MET A 80 9.35 6.02 -12.34
CA MET A 80 9.41 6.34 -10.93
C MET A 80 10.31 5.34 -10.19
N LEU A 81 10.11 4.03 -10.39
CA LEU A 81 10.91 3.00 -9.71
C LEU A 81 12.42 3.11 -10.00
N GLN A 82 12.79 3.57 -11.19
CA GLN A 82 14.19 3.72 -11.63
C GLN A 82 14.79 5.10 -11.32
N HIS A 83 14.01 6.03 -10.77
CA HIS A 83 14.44 7.40 -10.57
C HIS A 83 15.64 7.50 -9.61
N ASP A 84 16.62 8.33 -9.94
CA ASP A 84 17.93 8.39 -9.26
C ASP A 84 18.11 9.61 -8.34
N LYS A 85 17.27 10.65 -8.45
CA LYS A 85 17.51 11.92 -7.74
C LYS A 85 16.47 12.31 -6.69
N LEU A 86 15.18 12.24 -7.02
CA LEU A 86 14.17 13.00 -6.30
C LEU A 86 13.56 12.28 -5.09
N PHE A 87 13.68 10.97 -5.00
CA PHE A 87 13.08 10.20 -3.90
C PHE A 87 13.86 8.92 -3.64
N THR A 88 13.60 8.39 -2.45
CA THR A 88 14.10 7.12 -1.95
C THR A 88 12.90 6.32 -1.48
N PHE A 89 12.83 5.05 -1.86
CA PHE A 89 11.76 4.15 -1.43
C PHE A 89 12.07 3.60 -0.05
N ALA A 90 11.20 3.86 0.92
CA ALA A 90 11.28 3.22 2.24
C ALA A 90 10.40 1.96 2.25
N GLY A 91 10.95 0.87 2.77
CA GLY A 91 10.25 -0.41 2.95
C GLY A 91 10.63 -1.09 4.25
N PHE A 92 9.89 -2.15 4.58
CA PHE A 92 10.14 -2.99 5.74
C PHE A 92 10.47 -4.41 5.28
N SER A 93 11.67 -4.93 5.56
CA SER A 93 12.09 -6.24 5.05
C SER A 93 12.05 -6.33 3.51
N ILE A 94 12.40 -5.22 2.85
CA ILE A 94 12.12 -4.93 1.44
C ILE A 94 12.83 -5.88 0.44
N GLU A 95 13.81 -6.65 0.88
CA GLU A 95 14.58 -7.53 -0.03
C GLU A 95 13.68 -8.54 -0.75
N SER A 96 12.71 -9.13 -0.06
CA SER A 96 11.75 -10.04 -0.69
C SER A 96 10.84 -9.34 -1.71
N ASP A 97 10.42 -8.11 -1.41
CA ASP A 97 9.61 -7.31 -2.32
C ASP A 97 10.39 -6.92 -3.58
N LYS A 98 11.67 -6.58 -3.44
CA LYS A 98 12.56 -6.28 -4.57
C LYS A 98 12.69 -7.46 -5.52
N GLU A 99 12.89 -8.67 -4.98
CA GLU A 99 12.95 -9.88 -5.80
C GLU A 99 11.65 -10.11 -6.57
N LYS A 100 10.49 -9.99 -5.90
CA LYS A 100 9.18 -10.13 -6.54
C LYS A 100 8.92 -9.08 -7.61
N LEU A 101 9.25 -7.82 -7.35
CA LEU A 101 9.10 -6.73 -8.30
C LEU A 101 10.02 -6.90 -9.51
N LYS A 102 11.24 -7.40 -9.31
CA LYS A 102 12.16 -7.74 -10.40
C LYS A 102 11.59 -8.81 -11.32
N LEU A 103 10.96 -9.84 -10.75
CA LEU A 103 10.29 -10.90 -11.54
C LEU A 103 9.13 -10.36 -12.40
N SER A 104 8.51 -9.24 -12.00
CA SER A 104 7.48 -8.56 -12.80
C SER A 104 8.01 -7.45 -13.71
N GLY A 105 9.33 -7.35 -13.89
CA GLY A 105 9.95 -6.30 -14.72
C GLY A 105 9.90 -4.89 -14.11
N MET A 106 9.62 -4.79 -12.81
CA MET A 106 9.46 -3.55 -12.05
C MET A 106 10.63 -3.34 -11.07
N GLU A 107 11.86 -3.42 -11.56
CA GLU A 107 13.02 -3.25 -10.68
C GLU A 107 13.05 -1.84 -10.07
N ILE A 108 13.35 -1.76 -8.76
CA ILE A 108 13.61 -0.49 -8.06
C ILE A 108 15.09 -0.17 -8.21
N ASN A 109 15.44 1.10 -8.40
CA ASN A 109 16.82 1.55 -8.40
C ASN A 109 17.52 1.09 -7.10
N PRO A 110 18.59 0.26 -7.19
CA PRO A 110 19.22 -0.36 -6.02
C PRO A 110 19.91 0.65 -5.10
N ASN A 111 20.13 1.88 -5.55
CA ASN A 111 20.72 2.94 -4.72
C ASN A 111 19.67 3.86 -4.08
N LYS A 112 18.38 3.57 -4.29
CA LYS A 112 17.26 4.45 -3.90
C LYS A 112 16.23 3.70 -3.08
N PHE A 113 16.70 2.80 -2.22
CA PHE A 113 15.84 2.15 -1.24
C PHE A 113 16.43 2.18 0.18
N ILE A 114 15.53 2.10 1.16
CA ILE A 114 15.85 2.03 2.58
C ILE A 114 15.03 0.89 3.20
N ASP A 115 15.73 -0.05 3.82
CA ASP A 115 15.11 -1.04 4.69
C ASP A 115 15.09 -0.51 6.13
N ILE A 116 13.92 -0.03 6.56
CA ILE A 116 13.73 0.54 7.90
C ILE A 116 14.06 -0.50 8.96
N GLN A 117 13.71 -1.77 8.74
CA GLN A 117 13.95 -2.86 9.68
C GLN A 117 15.44 -3.11 9.89
N ARG A 118 16.31 -2.73 8.95
CA ARG A 118 17.77 -2.83 9.11
C ARG A 118 18.40 -1.55 9.63
N LYS A 119 17.82 -0.39 9.30
CA LYS A 119 18.35 0.93 9.71
C LYS A 119 17.96 1.36 11.12
N TRP A 120 16.84 0.87 11.65
CA TRP A 120 16.32 1.33 12.92
C TRP A 120 15.97 0.18 13.87
N ARG A 121 16.02 0.45 15.18
CA ARG A 121 15.59 -0.47 16.24
C ARG A 121 14.75 0.26 17.25
N VAL A 122 13.71 -0.40 17.74
CA VAL A 122 12.91 0.10 18.85
C VAL A 122 13.74 -0.10 20.14
N PRO A 123 14.01 0.96 20.92
CA PRO A 123 14.77 0.82 22.15
C PRO A 123 14.11 -0.15 23.15
N TYR A 124 14.95 -0.87 23.89
CA TYR A 124 14.55 -1.68 25.05
C TYR A 124 13.60 -2.86 24.75
N THR A 125 13.42 -3.27 23.50
CA THR A 125 12.59 -4.45 23.17
C THR A 125 13.31 -5.77 23.36
N GLY A 126 14.65 -5.77 23.27
CA GLY A 126 15.47 -6.98 23.27
C GLY A 126 15.29 -7.86 22.03
N LYS A 127 14.50 -7.43 21.05
CA LYS A 127 14.28 -8.14 19.79
C LYS A 127 15.45 -7.90 18.83
N GLU A 128 15.82 -8.93 18.06
CA GLU A 128 16.81 -8.77 16.99
C GLU A 128 16.24 -7.93 15.82
N TYR A 129 14.96 -8.12 15.53
CA TYR A 129 14.22 -7.37 14.52
C TYR A 129 12.85 -6.96 15.07
N ASP A 130 12.53 -5.68 14.94
CA ASP A 130 11.21 -5.14 15.27
C ASP A 130 10.29 -5.24 14.04
N SER A 131 9.00 -5.44 14.27
CA SER A 131 8.00 -5.40 13.20
C SER A 131 7.65 -3.95 12.83
N LEU A 132 7.03 -3.73 11.67
CA LEU A 132 6.47 -2.43 11.32
C LEU A 132 5.52 -1.91 12.41
N THR A 133 4.72 -2.79 13.02
CA THR A 133 3.80 -2.43 14.11
C THR A 133 4.57 -1.94 15.34
N ASP A 134 5.66 -2.61 15.72
CA ASP A 134 6.50 -2.18 16.84
C ASP A 134 7.09 -0.78 16.57
N VAL A 135 7.66 -0.58 15.38
CA VAL A 135 8.27 0.71 14.99
C VAL A 135 7.23 1.82 14.90
N ALA A 136 6.14 1.62 14.17
CA ALA A 136 5.08 2.61 14.02
C ALA A 136 4.44 3.00 15.38
N THR A 137 4.29 2.03 16.28
CA THR A 137 3.82 2.27 17.66
C THR A 137 4.81 3.15 18.42
N SER A 138 6.12 2.94 18.22
CA SER A 138 7.18 3.66 18.91
C SER A 138 7.40 5.08 18.38
N VAL A 139 7.34 5.30 17.06
CA VAL A 139 7.76 6.58 16.44
C VAL A 139 6.61 7.42 15.91
N ILE A 140 5.43 6.82 15.68
CA ILE A 140 4.25 7.55 15.19
C ILE A 140 3.23 7.69 16.32
N HIS A 141 2.57 6.60 16.70
CA HIS A 141 1.48 6.63 17.69
C HIS A 141 1.04 5.22 18.14
N PRO A 142 0.59 5.01 19.40
CA PRO A 142 0.06 3.73 19.89
C PRO A 142 -1.12 3.14 19.09
N PHE A 143 -1.81 3.96 18.31
CA PHE A 143 -2.90 3.56 17.39
C PHE A 143 -2.48 2.41 16.47
N TYR A 144 -1.23 2.39 16.02
CA TYR A 144 -0.73 1.40 15.07
C TYR A 144 -0.52 0.01 15.68
N LYS A 145 -0.55 -0.13 17.02
CA LYS A 145 -0.39 -1.43 17.69
C LYS A 145 -1.38 -2.49 17.23
N GLY A 146 -2.60 -2.07 16.87
CA GLY A 146 -3.68 -2.96 16.42
C GLY A 146 -3.78 -3.14 14.90
N MET A 147 -2.90 -2.53 14.09
CA MET A 147 -3.10 -2.48 12.63
C MET A 147 -3.08 -3.86 11.96
N LYS A 148 -2.34 -4.82 12.52
CA LYS A 148 -2.26 -6.20 12.00
C LYS A 148 -3.40 -7.12 12.41
N ASN A 149 -4.20 -6.73 13.40
CA ASN A 149 -5.26 -7.60 13.92
C ASN A 149 -6.46 -7.72 12.98
N LYS A 150 -6.52 -6.90 11.91
CA LYS A 150 -7.62 -6.90 10.93
C LYS A 150 -7.50 -8.00 9.86
N ILE A 151 -6.29 -8.56 9.64
CA ILE A 151 -6.00 -9.58 8.62
C ILE A 151 -4.96 -10.53 9.20
N ASN A 152 -5.40 -11.60 9.85
CA ASN A 152 -4.47 -12.53 10.48
C ASN A 152 -4.98 -13.97 10.54
N THR A 153 -6.01 -14.33 9.76
CA THR A 153 -6.47 -15.71 9.66
C THR A 153 -5.82 -16.42 8.47
N GLN A 154 -5.67 -17.74 8.55
CA GLN A 154 -5.15 -18.57 7.46
C GLN A 154 -6.02 -18.43 6.19
N GLU A 155 -7.32 -18.21 6.41
CA GLU A 155 -8.34 -17.98 5.40
C GLU A 155 -8.11 -16.64 4.68
N ASP A 156 -7.76 -15.58 5.41
CA ASP A 156 -7.47 -14.27 4.84
C ASP A 156 -6.29 -14.30 3.87
N TYR A 157 -5.27 -15.12 4.15
CA TYR A 157 -4.10 -15.26 3.25
C TYR A 157 -4.49 -15.78 1.87
N LYS A 158 -5.53 -16.61 1.77
CA LYS A 158 -6.04 -17.13 0.48
C LYS A 158 -6.72 -16.03 -0.35
N LEU A 159 -7.23 -14.98 0.31
CA LEU A 159 -7.94 -13.87 -0.36
C LEU A 159 -6.99 -12.97 -1.16
N TRP A 160 -5.69 -12.96 -0.86
CA TRP A 160 -4.69 -12.23 -1.68
C TRP A 160 -4.50 -12.83 -3.06
N GLY A 161 -4.84 -14.11 -3.25
CA GLY A 161 -4.78 -14.79 -4.53
C GLY A 161 -6.05 -14.65 -5.38
N THR A 162 -7.11 -14.02 -4.86
CA THR A 162 -8.38 -13.89 -5.60
C THR A 162 -8.34 -12.72 -6.57
N SER A 163 -9.04 -12.88 -7.71
CA SER A 163 -9.23 -11.78 -8.67
C SER A 163 -10.24 -10.78 -8.13
N GLU A 164 -9.82 -9.52 -8.09
CA GLU A 164 -10.37 -8.39 -7.31
C GLU A 164 -10.14 -8.54 -5.80
N LEU A 165 -9.28 -7.67 -5.26
CA LEU A 165 -9.06 -7.61 -3.82
C LEU A 165 -10.27 -6.99 -3.11
N LEU A 166 -10.57 -7.51 -1.91
CA LEU A 166 -11.59 -6.97 -1.02
C LEU A 166 -11.14 -5.65 -0.39
N ASP A 167 -12.10 -4.79 -0.04
CA ASP A 167 -11.83 -3.46 0.53
C ASP A 167 -10.98 -3.51 1.80
N ASN A 168 -11.20 -4.50 2.67
CA ASN A 168 -10.41 -4.68 3.89
C ASN A 168 -8.93 -4.99 3.59
N LEU A 169 -8.64 -5.78 2.55
CA LEU A 169 -7.26 -6.07 2.12
C LEU A 169 -6.59 -4.83 1.54
N ILE A 170 -7.32 -4.06 0.72
CA ILE A 170 -6.85 -2.81 0.11
C ILE A 170 -6.58 -1.76 1.19
N GLU A 171 -7.52 -1.58 2.14
CA GLU A 171 -7.37 -0.71 3.30
C GLU A 171 -6.11 -1.07 4.09
N TYR A 172 -5.96 -2.35 4.43
CA TYR A 172 -4.81 -2.85 5.15
C TYR A 172 -3.50 -2.54 4.43
N ALA A 173 -3.38 -2.88 3.14
CA ALA A 173 -2.18 -2.60 2.36
C ALA A 173 -1.85 -1.09 2.31
N GLY A 174 -2.87 -0.24 2.17
CA GLY A 174 -2.67 1.21 2.18
C GLY A 174 -2.24 1.76 3.54
N VAL A 175 -2.83 1.26 4.64
CA VAL A 175 -2.42 1.65 6.00
C VAL A 175 -1.01 1.15 6.31
N ASP A 176 -0.64 -0.05 5.86
CA ASP A 176 0.70 -0.64 6.00
C ASP A 176 1.76 0.19 5.24
N ALA A 177 1.47 0.57 3.99
CA ALA A 177 2.33 1.46 3.21
C ALA A 177 2.47 2.85 3.85
N TYR A 178 1.37 3.43 4.37
CA TYR A 178 1.41 4.72 5.05
C TYR A 178 2.22 4.68 6.34
N ALA A 179 2.01 3.66 7.18
CA ALA A 179 2.76 3.48 8.42
C ALA A 179 4.26 3.36 8.15
N THR A 180 4.64 2.66 7.07
CA THR A 180 6.02 2.56 6.61
C THR A 180 6.60 3.93 6.24
N TYR A 181 5.89 4.69 5.38
CA TYR A 181 6.30 6.03 4.96
C TYR A 181 6.47 6.98 6.16
N LYS A 182 5.45 7.09 7.03
CA LYS A 182 5.51 7.98 8.19
C LYS A 182 6.56 7.54 9.19
N SER A 183 6.77 6.24 9.38
CA SER A 183 7.81 5.75 10.29
C SER A 183 9.18 6.23 9.82
N TRP A 184 9.49 6.05 8.52
CA TRP A 184 10.75 6.54 7.97
C TRP A 184 10.87 8.06 8.08
N PHE A 185 9.82 8.81 7.68
CA PHE A 185 9.82 10.27 7.77
C PHE A 185 10.13 10.77 9.19
N MET A 186 9.51 10.17 10.21
CA MET A 186 9.75 10.54 11.61
C MET A 186 11.17 10.17 12.07
N ILE A 187 11.66 8.98 11.70
CA ILE A 187 13.01 8.52 12.04
C ILE A 187 14.07 9.44 11.42
N ASP A 188 13.93 9.74 10.13
CA ASP A 188 14.82 10.62 9.37
C ASP A 188 14.87 12.01 10.00
N TYR A 189 13.69 12.60 10.26
CA TYR A 189 13.56 13.91 10.91
C TYR A 189 14.21 13.98 12.30
N ILE A 190 14.01 12.95 13.13
CA ILE A 190 14.60 12.88 14.47
C ILE A 190 16.14 12.71 14.37
N THR A 191 16.61 11.91 13.41
CA THR A 191 18.03 11.67 13.20
C THR A 191 18.75 12.95 12.77
N ASP A 192 18.22 13.63 11.75
CA ASP A 192 18.74 14.92 11.26
C ASP A 192 18.80 15.96 12.39
N GLY A 193 17.73 16.09 13.16
CA GLY A 193 17.67 17.02 14.29
C GLY A 193 18.70 16.68 15.38
N SER A 194 18.93 15.40 15.65
CA SER A 194 19.93 14.94 16.62
C SER A 194 21.36 15.21 16.14
N GLU A 195 21.65 15.00 14.86
CA GLU A 195 22.97 15.28 14.29
C GLU A 195 23.29 16.77 14.33
N PHE A 196 22.34 17.62 13.97
CA PHE A 196 22.51 19.08 14.03
C PHE A 196 22.72 19.60 15.46
N ALA A 197 22.03 19.00 16.45
CA ALA A 197 22.25 19.33 17.86
C ALA A 197 23.68 18.99 18.30
N LYS A 198 24.18 17.79 17.95
CA LYS A 198 25.56 17.37 18.26
C LYS A 198 26.61 18.27 17.61
N GLU A 199 26.38 18.70 16.36
CA GLU A 199 27.28 19.62 15.66
C GLU A 199 27.36 20.98 16.38
N ARG A 200 26.23 21.52 16.85
CA ARG A 200 26.22 22.75 17.64
C ARG A 200 26.95 22.64 18.97
N GLU A 201 26.79 21.50 19.65
CA GLU A 201 27.52 21.22 20.89
C GLU A 201 29.03 21.13 20.63
N ALA A 202 29.46 20.41 19.59
CA ALA A 202 30.88 20.30 19.22
C ALA A 202 31.50 21.65 18.81
N ASN A 203 30.70 22.56 18.25
CA ASN A 203 31.14 23.90 17.84
C ASN A 203 31.05 24.94 18.98
N ASN A 204 30.79 24.54 20.23
CA ASN A 204 30.67 25.44 21.39
C ASN A 204 29.71 26.62 21.14
N PHE A 205 28.64 26.42 20.36
CA PHE A 205 27.74 27.51 19.96
C PHE A 205 27.08 28.21 21.16
N ASN A 206 26.96 27.49 22.28
CA ASN A 206 26.40 27.98 23.55
C ASN A 206 27.42 28.77 24.40
N ASP A 207 28.71 28.76 24.07
CA ASP A 207 29.77 29.50 24.78
C ASP A 207 30.01 30.90 24.18
N HIS A 208 29.35 31.21 23.05
CA HIS A 208 29.32 32.57 22.53
C HIS A 208 28.29 33.38 23.32
N PRO A 209 28.68 34.44 24.03
CA PRO A 209 27.73 35.28 24.75
C PRO A 209 26.69 35.79 23.75
N TYR A 210 25.42 35.54 24.04
CA TYR A 210 24.31 36.18 23.35
C TYR A 210 24.58 37.69 23.36
N CYS A 211 24.83 38.26 22.19
CA CYS A 211 25.02 39.69 22.01
C CYS A 211 23.74 40.24 21.37
N PRO A 212 22.70 40.59 22.16
CA PRO A 212 21.55 41.29 21.62
C PRO A 212 22.01 42.69 21.18
N PHE A 213 21.82 42.99 19.90
CA PHE A 213 21.94 44.35 19.37
C PHE A 213 20.87 45.26 20.00
#